data_AF-A0A951XKM6-F1
#
_entry.id   AF-A0A951XKM6-F1
#
_cell.length_a   1.000
_cell.length_b   1.000
_cell.length_c   1.000
_cell.angle_alpha   90.00
_cell.angle_beta   90.00
_cell.angle_gamma   90.00
#
_symmetry.space_group_name_H-M   'P 1'
#
loop_
_entity.id
_entity.type
_entity.pdbx_description
1 polymer ?
#
loop_
_entity_poly.entity_id
_entity_poly.type
_entity_poly.pdbx_seq_one_letter_code
_entity_poly.pdbx_strand_id
1 'polypeptide(L)'
;MDEPETERRPSIRKLSKTPSWISLGFVLGALFVWFLPRPAPEVIEVPVKDPNPPLVATRTQPDFAVIEVVFAEWSQHAVWEHDLTEVAMWDVETGKYSRYYEVLRVGDRYFFRSIAGLTRPVLTHGVDVSAPLLFTEPEARRREWLEQKDDETWRAITDSIRERSSQSREPRP
;
A
#
# COMPACT_ATOMS: atom_id res chain seq x y z
N MET A 1 18.85 -58.39 40.93
CA MET A 1 18.24 -57.58 42.00
C MET A 1 18.40 -56.13 41.61
N ASP A 2 17.28 -55.56 41.17
CA ASP A 2 16.73 -54.28 41.61
C ASP A 2 17.52 -52.98 41.32
N GLU A 3 17.03 -52.24 40.33
CA GLU A 3 16.99 -50.76 40.37
C GLU A 3 15.94 -50.30 41.42
N PRO A 4 16.01 -49.06 41.94
CA PRO A 4 15.35 -47.97 41.21
C PRO A 4 16.06 -46.60 41.23
N GLU A 5 16.11 -46.01 40.04
CA GLU A 5 15.73 -44.62 39.70
C GLU A 5 15.80 -43.55 40.80
N THR A 6 16.81 -42.67 40.70
CA THR A 6 16.73 -41.33 41.29
C THR A 6 16.39 -40.32 40.20
N GLU A 7 15.10 -40.13 39.93
CA GLU A 7 14.61 -39.03 39.10
C GLU A 7 15.03 -37.68 39.72
N ARG A 8 16.04 -37.04 39.12
CA ARG A 8 16.34 -35.62 39.40
C ARG A 8 15.21 -34.77 38.82
N ARG A 9 14.32 -34.28 39.69
CA ARG A 9 13.39 -33.19 39.37
C ARG A 9 14.15 -32.01 38.74
N PRO A 10 13.74 -31.51 37.57
CA PRO A 10 14.35 -30.32 37.01
C PRO A 10 14.02 -29.12 37.91
N SER A 11 15.08 -28.46 38.39
CA SER A 11 15.05 -27.21 39.12
C SER A 11 14.25 -26.13 38.36
N ILE A 12 13.14 -25.70 38.95
CA ILE A 12 12.31 -24.56 38.50
C ILE A 12 13.05 -23.24 38.81
N ARG A 13 14.28 -23.07 38.32
CA ARG A 13 15.05 -21.82 38.48
C ARG A 13 16.02 -21.64 37.32
N LYS A 14 15.49 -21.60 36.09
CA LYS A 14 16.18 -20.95 34.96
C LYS A 14 15.15 -20.20 34.12
N LEU A 15 14.67 -19.09 34.67
CA LEU A 15 14.05 -18.03 33.87
C LEU A 15 15.16 -17.47 32.97
N SER A 16 15.16 -17.93 31.72
CA SER A 16 15.99 -17.41 30.64
C SER A 16 15.72 -15.91 30.50
N LYS A 17 16.67 -15.11 30.96
CA LYS A 17 16.74 -13.66 30.75
C LYS A 17 17.22 -13.34 29.33
N THR A 18 16.69 -14.03 28.34
CA THR A 18 16.82 -13.64 26.93
C THR A 18 15.59 -12.80 26.61
N PRO A 19 15.74 -11.50 26.27
CA PRO A 19 14.60 -10.70 25.85
C PRO A 19 14.03 -11.37 24.60
N SER A 20 12.85 -11.96 24.73
CA SER A 20 12.17 -12.55 23.59
C SER A 20 11.93 -11.42 22.60
N TRP A 21 12.54 -11.50 21.41
CA TRP A 21 12.37 -10.50 20.36
C TRP A 21 10.89 -10.32 19.99
N ILE A 22 10.10 -11.38 20.21
CA ILE A 22 8.64 -11.36 20.11
C ILE A 22 8.03 -10.42 21.15
N SER A 23 8.50 -10.42 22.40
CA SER A 23 8.00 -9.49 23.43
C SER A 23 8.34 -8.04 23.08
N LEU A 24 9.50 -7.78 22.48
CA LEU A 24 9.86 -6.43 22.00
C LEU A 24 8.94 -5.98 20.86
N GLY A 25 8.74 -6.84 19.86
CA GLY A 25 7.82 -6.57 18.75
C GLY A 25 6.37 -6.37 19.21
N PHE A 26 5.92 -7.17 20.19
CA PHE A 26 4.59 -7.04 20.77
C PHE A 26 4.40 -5.73 21.52
N VAL A 27 5.36 -5.32 22.35
CA VAL A 27 5.31 -4.04 23.06
C VAL A 27 5.32 -2.87 22.09
N LEU A 28 6.14 -2.93 21.04
CA LEU A 28 6.21 -1.90 20.00
C LEU A 28 4.89 -1.83 19.20
N GLY A 29 4.32 -2.97 18.82
CA GLY A 29 3.02 -3.04 18.15
C GLY A 29 1.87 -2.54 19.01
N ALA A 30 1.85 -2.88 20.30
CA ALA A 30 0.84 -2.38 21.24
C ALA A 30 0.91 -0.86 21.42
N LEU A 31 2.12 -0.29 21.52
CA LEU A 31 2.31 1.16 21.55
C LEU A 31 1.87 1.83 20.26
N PHE A 32 2.16 1.23 19.09
CA PHE A 32 1.72 1.73 17.80
C PHE A 32 0.19 1.77 17.69
N VAL A 33 -0.49 0.68 18.07
CA VAL A 33 -1.96 0.62 18.11
C VAL A 33 -2.54 1.63 19.11
N TRP A 34 -1.89 1.84 20.24
CA TRP A 34 -2.32 2.83 21.23
C TRP A 34 -2.23 4.26 20.70
N PHE A 35 -1.23 4.56 19.86
CA PHE A 35 -1.00 5.89 19.30
C PHE A 35 -1.87 6.18 18.06
N LEU A 36 -2.53 5.15 17.50
CA LEU A 36 -3.46 5.36 16.40
C LEU A 36 -4.71 6.12 16.90
N PRO A 37 -5.13 7.18 16.20
CA PRO A 37 -6.39 7.84 16.49
C PRO A 37 -7.51 6.81 16.43
N ARG A 38 -8.29 6.67 17.50
CA ARG A 38 -9.45 5.78 17.48
C ARG A 38 -10.39 6.25 16.38
N PRO A 39 -10.83 5.39 15.45
CA PRO A 39 -11.94 5.74 14.58
C PRO A 39 -13.13 6.09 15.50
N ALA A 40 -13.77 7.22 15.22
CA ALA A 40 -14.99 7.60 15.91
C ALA A 40 -15.96 6.41 15.83
N PRO A 41 -16.65 6.04 16.92
CA PRO A 41 -17.62 4.96 16.87
C PRO A 41 -18.60 5.26 15.74
N GLU A 42 -18.64 4.39 14.72
CA GLU A 42 -19.77 4.32 13.81
C GLU A 42 -20.97 3.91 14.66
N VAL A 43 -21.66 4.92 15.17
CA VAL A 43 -23.01 4.76 15.71
C VAL A 43 -23.83 4.32 14.51
N ILE A 44 -24.20 3.04 14.47
CA ILE A 44 -25.23 2.56 13.56
C ILE A 44 -26.54 3.20 14.04
N GLU A 45 -26.78 4.43 13.60
CA GLU A 45 -28.05 5.11 13.80
C GLU A 45 -29.08 4.43 12.90
N VAL A 46 -29.92 3.61 13.52
CA VAL A 46 -31.17 3.14 12.91
C VAL A 46 -31.97 4.39 12.51
N PRO A 47 -32.36 4.57 11.24
CA PRO A 47 -32.85 5.85 10.77
C PRO A 47 -34.23 6.16 11.38
N VAL A 48 -34.25 7.09 12.34
CA VAL A 48 -35.44 7.90 12.60
C VAL A 48 -35.54 8.88 11.44
N LYS A 49 -36.65 8.81 10.72
CA LYS A 49 -36.99 9.66 9.58
C LYS A 49 -37.12 11.12 10.05
N ASP A 50 -36.02 11.86 10.05
CA ASP A 50 -36.03 13.31 10.11
C ASP A 50 -36.36 13.88 8.71
N PRO A 51 -37.19 14.94 8.62
CA PRO A 51 -37.53 15.58 7.35
C PRO A 51 -36.45 16.55 6.85
N ASN A 52 -35.24 16.51 7.42
CA ASN A 52 -34.13 17.33 6.94
C ASN A 52 -33.51 16.64 5.71
N PRO A 53 -33.46 17.28 4.52
CA PRO A 53 -32.79 16.68 3.39
C PRO A 53 -31.34 16.36 3.79
N PRO A 54 -30.83 15.15 3.52
CA PRO A 54 -29.43 14.84 3.79
C PRO A 54 -28.60 15.90 3.09
N LEU A 55 -27.62 16.45 3.82
CA LEU A 55 -26.58 17.30 3.24
C LEU A 55 -25.89 16.43 2.18
N VAL A 56 -26.37 16.52 0.94
CA VAL A 56 -25.75 15.85 -0.20
C VAL A 56 -24.34 16.40 -0.18
N ALA A 57 -23.34 15.53 0.06
CA ALA A 57 -21.95 15.91 -0.11
C ALA A 57 -21.86 16.55 -1.49
N THR A 58 -21.72 17.88 -1.52
CA THR A 58 -21.63 18.63 -2.77
C THR A 58 -20.44 18.02 -3.47
N ARG A 59 -20.68 17.20 -4.50
CA ARG A 59 -19.61 16.74 -5.38
C ARG A 59 -19.03 18.02 -5.93
N THR A 60 -17.84 18.39 -5.44
CA THR A 60 -17.09 19.55 -5.93
C THR A 60 -17.10 19.45 -7.44
N GLN A 61 -17.71 20.44 -8.08
CA GLN A 61 -17.85 20.46 -9.52
C GLN A 61 -16.45 20.22 -10.12
N PRO A 62 -16.29 19.32 -11.11
CA PRO A 62 -14.97 19.05 -11.67
C PRO A 62 -14.37 20.34 -12.22
N ASP A 63 -13.25 20.77 -11.65
CA ASP A 63 -12.52 21.93 -12.14
C ASP A 63 -11.61 21.50 -13.28
N PHE A 64 -12.15 21.54 -14.50
CA PHE A 64 -11.46 21.13 -15.71
C PHE A 64 -10.26 22.03 -16.05
N ALA A 65 -10.32 23.32 -15.69
CA ALA A 65 -9.21 24.24 -15.95
C ALA A 65 -7.97 23.88 -15.12
N VAL A 66 -8.17 23.50 -13.86
CA VAL A 66 -7.06 23.09 -12.98
C VAL A 66 -6.44 21.79 -13.47
N ILE A 67 -7.23 20.76 -13.78
CA ILE A 67 -6.67 19.49 -14.26
C ILE A 67 -5.98 19.67 -15.63
N GLU A 68 -6.45 20.53 -16.52
CA GLU A 68 -5.77 20.82 -17.79
C GLU A 68 -4.34 21.35 -17.57
N VAL A 69 -4.18 22.32 -16.65
CA VAL A 69 -2.86 22.89 -16.33
C VAL A 69 -1.96 21.88 -15.63
N VAL A 70 -2.48 21.20 -14.59
CA VAL A 70 -1.70 20.22 -13.83
C VAL A 70 -1.31 19.04 -14.72
N PHE A 71 -2.23 18.55 -15.56
CA PHE A 71 -1.94 17.44 -16.46
C PHE A 71 -0.91 17.84 -17.51
N ALA A 72 -0.95 19.05 -18.06
CA ALA A 72 0.06 19.50 -19.03
C ALA A 72 1.49 19.38 -18.46
N GLU A 73 1.70 19.82 -17.22
CA GLU A 73 2.99 19.76 -16.52
C GLU A 73 3.43 18.32 -16.21
N TRP A 74 2.49 17.45 -15.83
CA TRP A 74 2.80 16.09 -15.36
C TRP A 74 2.57 15.00 -16.40
N SER A 75 2.14 15.35 -17.61
CA SER A 75 1.71 14.43 -18.69
C SER A 75 2.79 13.42 -19.09
N GLN A 76 4.06 13.72 -18.87
CA GLN A 76 5.20 12.83 -19.14
C GLN A 76 5.14 11.51 -18.36
N HIS A 77 4.43 11.47 -17.24
CA HIS A 77 4.23 10.26 -16.42
C HIS A 77 3.00 9.45 -16.85
N ALA A 78 2.19 9.96 -17.78
CA ALA A 78 0.98 9.29 -18.23
C ALA A 78 1.32 8.03 -19.04
N VAL A 79 0.76 6.90 -18.60
CA VAL A 79 0.79 5.66 -19.37
C VAL A 79 -0.49 5.56 -20.19
N TRP A 80 -0.31 5.44 -21.50
CA TRP A 80 -1.40 5.42 -22.47
C TRP A 80 -1.72 3.99 -22.91
N GLU A 81 -3.01 3.69 -23.01
CA GLU A 81 -3.53 2.48 -23.66
C GLU A 81 -4.72 2.89 -24.51
N HIS A 82 -4.64 2.64 -25.83
CA HIS A 82 -5.59 3.14 -26.83
C HIS A 82 -5.81 4.66 -26.74
N ASP A 83 -4.71 5.40 -26.56
CA ASP A 83 -4.70 6.86 -26.37
C ASP A 83 -5.52 7.37 -25.18
N LEU A 84 -5.85 6.48 -24.25
CA LEU A 84 -6.63 6.75 -23.07
C LEU A 84 -5.80 6.47 -21.82
N THR A 85 -5.93 7.33 -20.83
CA THR A 85 -5.35 7.13 -19.49
C THR A 85 -6.33 7.60 -18.42
N GLU A 86 -6.18 7.09 -17.21
CA GLU A 86 -6.98 7.54 -16.07
C GLU A 86 -6.04 8.14 -15.02
N VAL A 87 -6.48 9.25 -14.42
CA VAL A 87 -5.73 9.97 -13.38
C VAL A 87 -6.64 10.33 -12.21
N ALA A 88 -6.07 10.34 -11.01
CA ALA A 88 -6.70 10.90 -9.83
C ALA A 88 -5.93 12.14 -9.37
N MET A 89 -6.63 13.24 -9.16
CA MET A 89 -6.04 14.49 -8.70
C MET A 89 -6.17 14.63 -7.18
N TRP A 90 -5.10 15.14 -6.56
CA TRP A 90 -5.05 15.43 -5.14
C TRP A 90 -6.05 16.54 -4.80
N ASP A 91 -6.85 16.30 -3.76
CA ASP A 91 -7.75 17.29 -3.21
C ASP A 91 -7.17 17.82 -1.88
N VAL A 92 -6.87 19.12 -1.87
CA VAL A 92 -6.21 19.79 -0.74
C VAL A 92 -7.13 19.86 0.49
N GLU A 93 -8.45 19.92 0.31
CA GLU A 93 -9.41 19.98 1.41
C GLU A 93 -9.52 18.65 2.14
N THR A 94 -9.54 17.55 1.37
CA THR A 94 -9.67 16.20 1.93
C THR A 94 -8.34 15.52 2.25
N GLY A 95 -7.23 16.05 1.73
CA GLY A 95 -5.89 15.45 1.86
C GLY A 95 -5.81 14.06 1.25
N LYS A 96 -6.54 13.82 0.15
CA LYS A 96 -6.62 12.53 -0.54
C LYS A 96 -6.83 12.73 -2.04
N TYR A 97 -6.50 11.71 -2.83
CA TYR A 97 -6.87 11.64 -4.24
C TYR A 97 -8.35 11.25 -4.36
N SER A 98 -9.19 12.22 -4.73
CA SER A 98 -10.65 12.04 -4.75
C SER A 98 -11.33 12.56 -6.02
N ARG A 99 -10.58 13.23 -6.91
CA ARG A 99 -11.10 13.75 -8.18
C ARG A 99 -10.55 12.90 -9.32
N TYR A 100 -11.41 12.11 -9.95
CA TYR A 100 -10.99 11.13 -10.95
C TYR A 100 -11.34 11.61 -12.36
N TYR A 101 -10.39 11.48 -13.28
CA TYR A 101 -10.53 11.88 -14.66
C TYR A 101 -10.04 10.78 -15.59
N GLU A 102 -10.72 10.61 -16.71
CA GLU A 102 -10.18 9.95 -17.87
C GLU A 102 -9.69 11.01 -18.86
N VAL A 103 -8.51 10.79 -19.40
CA VAL A 103 -7.85 11.67 -20.36
C VAL A 103 -7.69 10.92 -21.67
N LEU A 104 -8.25 11.49 -22.73
CA LEU A 104 -8.08 11.03 -24.10
C LEU A 104 -7.08 11.93 -24.81
N ARG A 105 -6.10 11.34 -25.47
CA ARG A 105 -5.14 12.04 -26.33
C ARG A 105 -5.54 11.93 -27.79
N VAL A 106 -5.65 13.05 -28.49
CA VAL A 106 -5.88 13.09 -29.94
C VAL A 106 -4.90 14.07 -30.57
N GLY A 107 -3.88 13.54 -31.23
CA GLY A 107 -2.73 14.34 -31.68
C GLY A 107 -2.06 15.01 -30.49
N ASP A 108 -1.96 16.35 -30.54
CA ASP A 108 -1.33 17.18 -29.50
C ASP A 108 -2.33 17.76 -28.49
N ARG A 109 -3.56 17.24 -28.45
CA ARG A 109 -4.62 17.73 -27.56
C ARG A 109 -5.06 16.66 -26.57
N TYR A 110 -5.43 17.11 -25.38
CA TYR A 110 -6.00 16.28 -24.33
C TYR A 110 -7.46 16.66 -24.09
N PHE A 111 -8.30 15.66 -23.92
CA PHE A 111 -9.71 15.81 -23.57
C PHE A 111 -9.96 15.11 -22.25
N PHE A 112 -10.67 15.80 -21.35
CA PHE A 112 -10.89 15.33 -19.98
C PHE A 112 -12.36 15.02 -19.77
N ARG A 113 -12.64 13.88 -19.15
CA ARG A 113 -13.97 13.57 -18.62
C ARG A 113 -13.85 13.15 -17.16
N SER A 114 -14.77 13.60 -16.32
CA SER A 114 -14.85 13.13 -14.94
C SER A 114 -15.38 11.69 -14.89
N ILE A 115 -14.77 10.84 -14.08
CA ILE A 115 -15.23 9.46 -13.82
C ILE A 115 -15.50 9.27 -12.32
N ALA A 116 -16.25 8.22 -11.96
CA ALA A 116 -16.63 7.98 -10.56
C ALA A 116 -15.47 7.42 -9.69
N GLY A 117 -14.47 6.84 -10.34
CA GLY A 117 -13.31 6.19 -9.71
C GLY A 117 -12.38 5.64 -10.78
N LEU A 118 -11.16 5.31 -10.39
CA LEU A 118 -10.21 4.63 -11.28
C LEU A 118 -10.67 3.19 -11.53
N THR A 119 -10.65 2.78 -12.80
CA THR A 119 -10.89 1.39 -13.22
C THR A 119 -9.59 0.64 -13.46
N ARG A 120 -8.50 1.38 -13.71
CA ARG A 120 -7.16 0.82 -13.92
C ARG A 120 -6.32 0.83 -12.63
N PRO A 121 -5.37 -0.12 -12.48
CA PRO A 121 -4.43 -0.12 -11.37
C PRO A 121 -3.60 1.16 -11.31
N VAL A 122 -3.37 1.67 -10.10
CA VAL A 122 -2.49 2.83 -9.87
C VAL A 122 -1.04 2.45 -10.19
N LEU A 123 -0.37 3.33 -10.92
CA LEU A 123 1.05 3.28 -11.20
C LEU A 123 1.84 3.52 -9.92
N THR A 124 2.60 2.52 -9.47
CA THR A 124 3.31 2.53 -8.19
C THR A 124 4.79 2.91 -8.30
N HIS A 125 5.27 3.25 -9.51
CA HIS A 125 6.68 3.47 -9.79
C HIS A 125 6.89 4.64 -10.74
N GLY A 126 8.06 5.30 -10.66
CA GLY A 126 8.46 6.37 -11.59
C GLY A 126 7.73 7.71 -11.41
N VAL A 127 6.88 7.85 -10.38
CA VAL A 127 6.19 9.08 -10.02
C VAL A 127 6.48 9.39 -8.55
N ASP A 128 6.74 10.65 -8.25
CA ASP A 128 7.02 11.10 -6.88
C ASP A 128 5.78 10.96 -5.99
N VAL A 129 5.99 10.67 -4.70
CA VAL A 129 4.90 10.49 -3.72
C VAL A 129 4.15 11.81 -3.45
N SER A 130 4.79 12.95 -3.69
CA SER A 130 4.23 14.30 -3.57
C SER A 130 3.58 14.81 -4.87
N ALA A 131 3.49 13.99 -5.91
CA ALA A 131 2.87 14.38 -7.17
C ALA A 131 1.40 14.81 -6.95
N PRO A 132 0.89 15.83 -7.67
CA PRO A 132 -0.51 16.22 -7.59
C PRO A 132 -1.44 15.25 -8.31
N LEU A 133 -0.90 14.33 -9.11
CA LEU A 133 -1.63 13.33 -9.89
C LEU A 133 -1.15 11.91 -9.57
N LEU A 134 -2.10 11.01 -9.31
CA LEU A 134 -1.88 9.58 -9.46
C LEU A 134 -2.19 9.19 -10.90
N PHE A 135 -1.25 8.47 -11.50
CA PHE A 135 -1.41 7.86 -12.81
C PHE A 135 -1.82 6.40 -12.67
N THR A 136 -2.43 5.87 -13.73
CA THR A 136 -2.76 4.45 -13.82
C THR A 136 -1.89 3.75 -14.86
N GLU A 137 -1.79 2.43 -14.76
CA GLU A 137 -1.08 1.59 -15.71
C GLU A 137 -2.00 0.50 -16.28
N PRO A 138 -1.79 0.05 -17.53
CA PRO A 138 -2.49 -1.11 -18.08
C PRO A 138 -2.18 -2.39 -17.30
N GLU A 139 -3.16 -3.26 -17.13
CA GLU A 139 -3.00 -4.52 -16.39
C GLU A 139 -1.92 -5.44 -16.99
N ALA A 140 -1.74 -5.41 -18.31
CA ALA A 140 -0.71 -6.20 -18.98
C ALA A 140 0.70 -5.80 -18.52
N ARG A 141 0.98 -4.49 -18.49
CA ARG A 141 2.28 -3.95 -18.05
C ARG A 141 2.55 -4.25 -16.58
N ARG A 142 1.51 -4.13 -15.73
CA ARG A 142 1.61 -4.47 -14.31
C ARG A 142 1.99 -5.94 -14.10
N ARG A 143 1.39 -6.85 -14.88
CA ARG A 143 1.70 -8.28 -14.80
C ARG A 143 3.16 -8.56 -15.18
N GLU A 144 3.62 -8.00 -16.28
CA GLU A 144 5.02 -8.12 -16.72
C GLU A 144 6.00 -7.62 -15.63
N TRP A 145 5.67 -6.50 -14.99
CA TRP A 145 6.49 -5.96 -13.91
C TRP A 145 6.47 -6.85 -12.65
N LEU A 146 5.30 -7.38 -12.26
CA LEU A 146 5.18 -8.28 -11.13
C LEU A 146 5.96 -9.58 -11.36
N GLU A 147 5.87 -10.15 -12.56
CA GLU A 147 6.64 -11.35 -12.94
C GLU A 147 8.14 -11.12 -12.84
N GLN A 148 8.64 -9.98 -13.34
CA GLN A 148 10.06 -9.63 -13.24
C GLN A 148 10.52 -9.46 -11.79
N LYS A 149 9.69 -8.82 -10.94
CA LYS A 149 9.99 -8.64 -9.52
C LYS A 149 9.99 -9.94 -8.74
N ASP A 150 9.06 -10.84 -9.05
CA ASP A 150 9.00 -12.15 -8.43
C ASP A 150 10.26 -12.95 -8.80
N ASP A 151 10.65 -12.97 -10.07
CA ASP A 151 11.89 -13.63 -10.52
C ASP A 151 13.15 -13.10 -9.84
N GLU A 152 13.28 -11.77 -9.72
CA GLU A 152 14.41 -11.13 -9.02
C GLU A 152 14.42 -11.50 -7.53
N THR A 153 13.26 -11.46 -6.88
CA THR A 153 13.10 -11.82 -5.47
C THR A 153 13.44 -13.29 -5.24
N TRP A 154 12.97 -14.19 -6.11
CA TRP A 154 13.27 -15.62 -6.04
C TRP A 154 14.76 -15.92 -6.24
N ARG A 155 15.44 -15.20 -7.14
CA ARG A 155 16.89 -15.31 -7.32
C ARG A 155 17.65 -14.87 -6.07
N ALA A 156 17.31 -13.70 -5.51
CA ALA A 156 17.95 -13.19 -4.30
C ALA A 156 17.78 -14.14 -3.10
N ILE A 157 16.58 -14.72 -2.93
CA ILE A 157 16.32 -15.72 -1.89
C ILE A 157 17.20 -16.95 -2.11
N THR A 158 17.23 -17.49 -3.33
CA THR A 158 18.01 -18.70 -3.66
C THR A 158 19.50 -18.50 -3.42
N ASP A 159 20.04 -17.35 -3.85
CA ASP A 159 21.43 -16.99 -3.64
C ASP A 159 21.76 -16.82 -2.16
N SER A 160 20.90 -16.17 -1.38
CA SER A 160 21.09 -16.02 0.07
C SER A 160 21.12 -17.36 0.82
N ILE A 161 20.30 -18.34 0.39
CA ILE A 161 20.28 -19.69 0.95
C ILE A 161 21.59 -20.43 0.60
N ARG A 162 22.04 -20.31 -0.65
CA ARG A 162 23.31 -20.88 -1.11
C ARG A 162 24.48 -20.32 -0.30
N GLU A 163 24.58 -19.00 -0.17
CA GLU A 163 25.64 -18.33 0.58
C GLU A 163 25.68 -18.77 2.05
N ARG A 164 24.52 -18.84 2.72
CA ARG A 164 24.43 -19.29 4.11
C ARG A 164 24.85 -20.76 4.27
N SER A 165 24.57 -21.60 3.27
CA SER A 165 24.99 -23.00 3.26
C SER A 165 26.51 -23.17 3.06
N SER A 166 27.15 -22.30 2.29
CA SER A 166 28.61 -22.28 2.12
C SER A 166 29.33 -21.78 3.38
N GLN A 167 28.83 -20.74 4.05
CA GLN A 167 29.41 -20.25 5.32
C GLN A 167 29.30 -21.28 6.46
N SER A 168 28.28 -22.13 6.44
CA SER A 168 28.11 -23.20 7.44
C SER A 168 29.03 -24.41 7.24
N ARG A 169 29.71 -24.49 6.08
CA ARG A 169 30.60 -25.61 5.72
C ARG A 169 32.08 -25.30 5.88
N GLU A 170 32.45 -24.09 6.26
CA GLU A 170 33.85 -23.72 6.48
C GLU A 170 34.29 -24.20 7.88
N PRO A 171 35.19 -25.19 8.00
CA PRO A 171 35.67 -25.64 9.29
C PRO A 171 36.53 -24.54 9.91
N ARG A 172 36.21 -24.20 11.16
CA ARG A 172 36.96 -23.24 11.98
C ARG A 172 38.41 -23.76 12.12
N PRO A 173 39.45 -22.93 11.89
CA PRO A 173 40.85 -23.34 11.96
C PRO A 173 41.27 -23.78 13.36
#